data_AF-A0A2S0RDA5-F1
#
_entry.id   AF-A0A2S0RDA5-F1
#
_cell.length_a   1.000
_cell.length_b   1.000
_cell.length_c   1.000
_cell.angle_alpha   90.00
_cell.angle_beta   90.00
_cell.angle_gamma   90.00
#
_symmetry.space_group_name_H-M   'P 1'
#
loop_
_entity.id
_entity.type
_entity.pdbx_description
1 polymer ?
#
loop_
_entity_poly.entity_id
_entity_poly.type
_entity_poly.pdbx_seq_one_letter_code
_entity_poly.pdbx_strand_id
1 'polypeptide(L)' 'MNTLYFFLGEITPMKVILVLAIVLLLFGGKKIPELMRGLGSGVKEFKNASKGEEEAPAVRREDEKI' A
#
# COMPACT_ATOMS: atom_id res chain seq x y z
N MET A 1 23.23 -27.09 -14.48
CA MET A 1 23.79 -25.76 -14.17
C MET A 1 22.79 -24.65 -14.57
N ASN A 2 21.63 -24.59 -13.91
CA ASN A 2 20.63 -23.51 -14.08
C ASN A 2 20.35 -22.73 -12.79
N THR A 3 20.93 -23.16 -11.65
CA THR A 3 20.71 -22.54 -10.34
C THR A 3 21.35 -21.15 -10.23
N LEU A 4 22.41 -20.88 -11.00
CA LEU A 4 23.11 -19.59 -11.00
C LEU A 4 22.33 -18.52 -11.79
N TYR A 5 21.73 -18.89 -12.94
CA TYR A 5 20.78 -18.04 -13.68
C TYR A 5 19.49 -17.75 -12.87
N PHE A 6 19.16 -18.62 -11.90
CA PHE A 6 18.08 -18.34 -10.96
C PHE A 6 18.39 -17.09 -10.09
N PHE A 7 19.66 -16.83 -9.80
CA PHE A 7 20.09 -15.78 -8.87
C PHE A 7 20.50 -14.44 -9.53
N LEU A 8 20.91 -14.42 -10.81
CA LEU A 8 21.85 -13.38 -11.29
C LEU A 8 21.42 -12.47 -12.46
N GLY A 9 20.14 -12.33 -12.84
CA GLY A 9 19.86 -11.28 -13.84
C GLY A 9 18.47 -11.07 -14.39
N GLU A 10 17.54 -12.00 -14.19
CA GLU A 10 16.18 -11.81 -14.73
C GLU A 10 15.15 -12.16 -13.67
N ILE A 11 14.36 -11.16 -13.25
CA ILE A 11 13.19 -11.36 -12.39
C ILE A 11 12.11 -12.01 -13.26
N THR A 12 12.26 -13.30 -13.51
CA THR A 12 11.27 -14.09 -14.24
C THR A 12 10.01 -14.22 -13.39
N PRO A 13 8.79 -14.09 -13.97
CA PRO A 13 7.53 -14.22 -13.22
C PRO A 13 7.42 -15.48 -12.35
N MET A 14 8.01 -16.59 -12.80
CA MET A 14 8.07 -17.84 -12.03
C MET A 14 8.82 -17.72 -10.70
N LYS A 15 9.86 -16.86 -10.62
CA LYS A 15 10.62 -16.64 -9.38
C LYS A 15 9.78 -15.89 -8.35
N VAL A 16 9.06 -14.87 -8.80
CA VAL A 16 8.16 -14.08 -7.94
C VAL A 16 7.08 -14.98 -7.33
N ILE A 17 6.49 -15.87 -8.13
CA ILE A 17 5.49 -16.84 -7.66
C ILE A 17 6.11 -17.80 -6.63
N LEU A 18 7.31 -18.31 -6.86
CA LEU A 18 7.98 -19.22 -5.91
C LEU A 18 8.28 -18.54 -4.57
N VAL A 19 8.78 -17.30 -4.60
CA VAL A 19 9.04 -16.51 -3.38
C VAL A 19 7.74 -16.21 -2.65
N LEU A 20 6.68 -15.78 -3.37
CA LEU A 20 5.36 -15.58 -2.78
C LEU A 20 4.82 -16.87 -2.16
N ALA A 21 4.98 -18.02 -2.80
CA ALA A 21 4.54 -19.30 -2.27
C ALA A 21 5.26 -19.64 -0.95
N ILE A 22 6.58 -19.46 -0.86
CA ILE A 22 7.34 -19.68 0.39
C ILE A 22 6.88 -18.72 1.49
N VAL A 23 6.76 -17.42 1.16
CA VAL A 23 6.29 -16.41 2.11
C VAL A 23 4.87 -16.72 2.60
N LEU A 24 3.97 -17.14 1.71
CA LEU A 24 2.63 -17.56 2.07
C LEU A 24 2.62 -18.85 2.91
N LEU A 25 3.56 -19.76 2.74
CA LEU A 25 3.69 -20.96 3.57
C LEU A 25 4.16 -20.61 4.99
N LEU A 26 5.09 -19.67 5.13
CA LEU A 26 5.66 -19.25 6.41
C LEU A 26 4.73 -18.33 7.20
N PHE A 27 4.13 -17.34 6.54
CA PHE A 27 3.26 -16.34 7.18
C PHE A 27 1.78 -16.70 7.09
N GLY A 28 1.38 -17.60 6.20
CA GLY A 28 -0.01 -17.91 5.91
C GLY A 28 -0.65 -16.87 4.98
N GLY A 29 -1.61 -17.31 4.14
CA GLY A 29 -2.29 -16.45 3.18
C GLY A 29 -3.15 -15.33 3.78
N LYS A 30 -3.43 -15.37 5.08
CA LYS A 30 -4.26 -14.37 5.78
C LYS A 30 -3.44 -13.22 6.38
N LYS A 31 -2.18 -13.45 6.77
CA LYS A 31 -1.36 -12.42 7.45
C LYS A 31 -0.88 -11.33 6.50
N ILE A 32 -0.55 -11.66 5.25
CA ILE A 32 -0.08 -10.66 4.27
C ILE A 32 -1.17 -9.61 3.97
N PRO A 33 -2.43 -9.99 3.64
CA PRO A 33 -3.52 -9.03 3.47
C PRO A 33 -3.85 -8.23 4.73
N GLU A 34 -3.77 -8.86 5.91
CA GLU A 34 -4.04 -8.21 7.20
C GLU A 34 -3.02 -7.12 7.51
N LEU A 35 -1.73 -7.40 7.29
CA LEU A 35 -0.64 -6.43 7.42
C LEU A 35 -0.74 -5.32 6.38
N MET A 36 -1.06 -5.65 5.12
CA MET A 36 -1.28 -4.64 4.07
C MET A 36 -2.44 -3.71 4.37
N ARG A 37 -3.54 -4.24 4.94
CA ARG A 37 -4.69 -3.42 5.36
C ARG A 37 -4.32 -2.47 6.50
N GLY A 38 -3.60 -2.96 7.52
CA GLY A 38 -3.13 -2.13 8.64
C GLY A 38 -2.10 -1.07 8.22
N LEU A 39 -1.13 -1.41 7.36
CA LEU A 39 -0.22 -0.41 6.79
C LEU A 39 -0.97 0.60 5.91
N GLY A 40 -1.91 0.13 5.09
CA GLY A 40 -2.67 0.98 4.17
C GLY A 40 -3.53 2.02 4.89
N SER A 41 -4.20 1.65 5.99
CA SER A 41 -4.93 2.61 6.83
C SER A 41 -3.99 3.62 7.48
N GLY A 42 -2.87 3.17 8.05
CA GLY A 42 -1.88 4.07 8.65
C GLY A 42 -1.26 5.05 7.66
N VAL A 43 -0.92 4.61 6.45
CA VAL A 43 -0.43 5.49 5.37
C VAL A 43 -1.52 6.46 4.91
N LYS A 44 -2.79 6.03 4.86
CA LYS A 44 -3.92 6.90 4.50
C LYS A 44 -4.14 7.98 5.55
N GLU A 45 -4.14 7.63 6.83
CA GLU A 45 -4.27 8.57 7.94
C GLU A 45 -3.07 9.53 8.01
N PHE A 46 -1.85 9.01 7.80
CA PHE A 46 -0.64 9.83 7.70
C PHE A 46 -0.75 10.83 6.55
N LYS A 47 -1.17 10.37 5.36
CA LYS A 47 -1.38 11.25 4.20
C LYS A 47 -2.46 12.30 4.47
N ASN A 48 -3.55 11.95 5.14
CA ASN A 48 -4.64 12.88 5.46
C ASN A 48 -4.21 13.92 6.50
N ALA A 49 -3.46 13.51 7.53
CA ALA A 49 -2.89 14.42 8.53
C ALA A 49 -1.82 15.33 7.94
N SER A 50 -0.93 14.79 7.08
CA SER A 50 0.07 15.58 6.34
C SER A 50 -0.53 16.47 5.26
N LYS A 51 -1.78 16.23 4.84
CA LYS A 51 -2.56 17.10 3.95
C LYS A 51 -3.42 18.13 4.70
N GLY A 52 -3.32 18.20 6.02
CA GLY A 52 -4.04 19.20 6.81
C GLY A 52 -3.83 20.60 6.23
N GLU A 53 -4.95 21.29 6.00
CA GLU A 53 -5.13 22.72 5.66
C GLU A 53 -5.52 23.13 4.23
N GLU A 54 -5.84 22.23 3.28
CA GLU A 54 -6.39 22.68 1.97
C GLU A 54 -7.94 22.65 1.85
N GLU A 55 -8.68 22.18 2.85
CA GLU A 55 -10.15 22.07 2.76
C GLU A 55 -10.91 22.67 3.96
N ALA A 56 -10.77 23.99 4.16
CA ALA A 56 -11.82 24.86 4.72
C ALA A 56 -11.50 26.34 4.35
N PRO A 57 -12.45 27.25 4.08
CA PRO A 57 -13.92 27.14 4.01
C PRO A 57 -14.55 27.74 2.73
N ALA A 58 -15.62 27.15 2.20
CA ALA A 58 -16.50 27.80 1.23
C ALA A 58 -17.96 27.85 1.75
N VAL A 59 -18.15 28.42 2.93
CA VAL A 59 -19.46 28.95 3.35
C VAL A 59 -19.32 30.46 3.36
N ARG A 60 -19.43 31.09 2.18
CA ARG A 60 -19.79 32.51 2.09
C ARG A 60 -21.30 32.59 2.16
N ARG A 61 -21.75 33.17 3.28
CA ARG A 61 -23.11 33.57 3.54
C ARG A 61 -23.47 34.68 2.54
N GLU A 62 -24.39 34.41 1.64
CA GLU A 62 -25.04 35.42 0.80
C GLU A 62 -26.44 35.69 1.38
N ASP A 63 -26.48 36.19 2.62
CA ASP A 63 -27.70 36.65 3.27
C ASP A 63 -27.37 37.88 4.13
N GLU A 64 -27.00 38.99 3.49
CA GLU A 64 -27.28 40.35 4.01
C GLU A 64 -26.84 41.39 3.00
N LYS A 65 -27.80 41.97 2.27
CA LYS A 65 -27.93 43.42 2.10
C LYS A 65 -29.39 43.74 1.82
N ILE A 66 -30.07 44.12 2.90
CA ILE A 66 -31.27 44.98 2.92
C ILE A 66 -30.84 46.39 2.51
#